data_AF-A0A425D134-F1
#
_entry.id   AF-A0A425D134-F1
#
_cell.length_a   1.000
_cell.length_b   1.000
_cell.length_c   1.000
_cell.angle_alpha   90.00
_cell.angle_beta   90.00
_cell.angle_gamma   90.00
#
_symmetry.space_group_name_H-M   'P 1'
#
loop_
_entity.id
_entity.type
_entity.pdbx_description
1 polymer ?
#
loop_
_entity_poly.entity_id
_entity_poly.type
_entity_poly.pdbx_seq_one_letter_code
_entity_poly.pdbx_strand_id
1 'polypeptide(L)'
;MDAAALPPLTGLNDNAITPQEAYVTLRDAMRDASHSDVALRVHFTSNFMTLSDNGVHNLFQVLEYYLVDDTHMTMPEFLASRSELYGPVNRNKCEEVWNGDHIAYRCRTCGLSDSSCMCVGCFDPAQHENHDYRIYRCSYGGCCDCGDDLAWKATGFCSRHQDTAGVGAPVELPTLEATRLHVAVDAILHFGNLVVFKIYEENTIQDNLHQSNTFTHLEQGGSRRRLHADSLAFWLTFGVLLPVDSCDAVGVLYLKLLMDKPFKKEFSLRFLDAYAFYARLYLGDSTVEGSSRRHLSRYIDRLFCQLFHSSAQVDAIDAMPHQYTDSTILPFVDVTSRRRLGTLHGLAMTTNSAMTLSESLAYCSLQEMATVVRATAGPTLRTGHMLIKQRVYARFCSELRCLLVHPDFCARTIVHSWHATQLGRVSVYQALLDILTTMQCMDGQTKQAGRHVEFESDSWQPAFVLDYEVLLVWQYVVHAFQHRLANSIDKGDVVAMWLNPVVAQMRRWWDADGRGKCEASGVLNVQHQLDFYALYRVHEEWSLHLPLHHLLGSLLDEAHRF
;
A
#
# COMPACT_ATOMS: atom_id res chain seq x y z
N MET A 1 14.65 -40.64 -30.24
CA MET A 1 14.22 -39.65 -31.25
C MET A 1 14.17 -38.33 -30.52
N ASP A 2 15.05 -37.42 -30.87
CA ASP A 2 14.99 -36.06 -30.35
C ASP A 2 13.75 -35.37 -30.93
N ALA A 3 13.10 -34.50 -30.15
CA ALA A 3 12.01 -33.69 -30.67
C ALA A 3 12.55 -32.75 -31.75
N ALA A 4 11.79 -32.53 -32.82
CA ALA A 4 12.12 -31.52 -33.81
C ALA A 4 12.25 -30.16 -33.11
N ALA A 5 13.23 -29.34 -33.50
CA ALA A 5 13.39 -28.03 -32.91
C ALA A 5 12.25 -27.10 -33.36
N LEU A 6 11.64 -26.38 -32.40
CA LEU A 6 10.64 -25.34 -32.70
C LEU A 6 11.25 -24.25 -33.60
N PRO A 7 10.50 -23.75 -34.59
CA PRO A 7 11.03 -22.84 -35.61
C PRO A 7 11.47 -21.49 -35.00
N PRO A 8 12.62 -20.92 -35.41
CA PRO A 8 13.12 -19.66 -34.84
C PRO A 8 12.22 -18.48 -35.23
N LEU A 9 11.90 -17.61 -34.26
CA LEU A 9 11.04 -16.44 -34.47
C LEU A 9 11.86 -15.15 -34.74
N THR A 10 13.17 -15.27 -35.00
CA THR A 10 14.08 -14.14 -35.23
C THR A 10 13.69 -13.26 -36.43
N GLY A 11 12.97 -13.81 -37.42
CA GLY A 11 12.44 -13.06 -38.55
C GLY A 11 11.40 -11.98 -38.18
N LEU A 12 10.84 -12.04 -36.96
CA LEU A 12 9.91 -11.02 -36.45
C LEU A 12 10.61 -9.66 -36.19
N ASN A 13 11.93 -9.63 -36.03
CA ASN A 13 12.69 -8.39 -35.79
C ASN A 13 12.50 -7.38 -36.94
N ASP A 14 12.79 -7.84 -38.17
CA ASP A 14 12.85 -7.01 -39.37
C ASP A 14 11.59 -7.14 -40.24
N ASN A 15 10.53 -7.75 -39.70
CA ASN A 15 9.31 -8.15 -40.40
C ASN A 15 9.55 -9.07 -41.62
N ALA A 16 10.61 -9.89 -41.56
CA ALA A 16 10.97 -10.85 -42.61
C ALA A 16 10.05 -12.09 -42.65
N ILE A 17 9.31 -12.32 -41.56
CA ILE A 17 8.10 -13.16 -41.50
C ILE A 17 7.01 -12.38 -40.77
N THR A 18 5.75 -12.51 -41.18
CA THR A 18 4.63 -11.94 -40.42
C THR A 18 4.33 -12.78 -39.16
N PRO A 19 3.70 -12.20 -38.12
CA PRO A 19 3.22 -12.96 -36.97
C PRO A 19 2.28 -14.12 -37.31
N GLN A 20 1.47 -13.97 -38.38
CA GLN A 20 0.57 -15.02 -38.86
C GLN A 20 1.35 -16.21 -39.46
N GLU A 21 2.33 -15.95 -40.32
CA GLU A 21 3.20 -16.99 -40.91
C GLU A 21 4.07 -17.68 -39.86
N ALA A 22 4.58 -16.91 -38.90
CA ALA A 22 5.35 -17.42 -37.76
C ALA A 22 4.49 -18.37 -36.90
N TYR A 23 3.26 -17.98 -36.57
CA TYR A 23 2.32 -18.84 -35.86
C TYR A 23 1.95 -20.11 -36.66
N VAL A 24 1.66 -20.00 -37.96
CA VAL A 24 1.38 -21.18 -38.82
C VAL A 24 2.53 -22.18 -38.77
N THR A 25 3.76 -21.70 -38.94
CA THR A 25 4.97 -22.53 -38.92
C THR A 25 5.16 -23.20 -37.55
N LEU A 26 4.91 -22.47 -36.45
CA LEU A 26 4.97 -22.98 -35.09
C LEU A 26 3.89 -24.04 -34.80
N ARG A 27 2.64 -23.77 -35.18
CA ARG A 27 1.48 -24.65 -35.02
C ARG A 27 1.66 -25.97 -35.76
N ASP A 28 2.20 -25.93 -36.97
CA ASP A 28 2.37 -27.14 -37.78
C ASP A 28 3.58 -27.96 -37.28
N ALA A 29 4.67 -27.32 -36.81
CA ALA A 29 5.73 -28.01 -36.06
C ALA A 29 5.25 -28.64 -34.73
N MET A 30 4.25 -28.04 -34.07
CA MET A 30 3.58 -28.62 -32.89
C MET A 30 2.68 -29.83 -33.22
N ARG A 31 2.23 -29.98 -34.48
CA ARG A 31 1.44 -31.13 -34.94
C ARG A 31 2.33 -32.30 -35.34
N ASP A 32 3.46 -32.01 -35.98
CA ASP A 32 4.41 -33.03 -36.46
C ASP A 32 5.27 -33.64 -35.33
N ALA A 33 5.43 -32.96 -34.19
CA ALA A 33 6.13 -33.50 -33.02
C ALA A 33 5.45 -33.12 -31.69
N SER A 34 5.35 -34.08 -30.77
CA SER A 34 4.77 -33.91 -29.44
C SER A 34 5.67 -33.05 -28.53
N HIS A 35 5.49 -31.74 -28.60
CA HIS A 35 6.13 -30.78 -27.71
C HIS A 35 5.45 -30.78 -26.32
N SER A 36 6.19 -30.34 -25.31
CA SER A 36 5.63 -30.07 -23.97
C SER A 36 5.38 -28.58 -23.78
N ASP A 37 4.40 -28.24 -22.95
CA ASP A 37 4.08 -26.89 -22.51
C ASP A 37 5.33 -26.13 -22.00
N VAL A 38 6.20 -26.85 -21.28
CA VAL A 38 7.50 -26.34 -20.79
C VAL A 38 8.44 -25.96 -21.94
N ALA A 39 8.48 -26.73 -23.03
CA ALA A 39 9.30 -26.42 -24.20
C ALA A 39 8.75 -25.22 -24.98
N LEU A 40 7.41 -25.12 -25.14
CA LEU A 40 6.76 -23.98 -25.78
C LEU A 40 6.98 -22.69 -24.98
N ARG A 41 6.81 -22.74 -23.66
CA ARG A 41 7.09 -21.62 -22.76
C ARG A 41 8.55 -21.16 -22.88
N VAL A 42 9.51 -22.07 -22.75
CA VAL A 42 10.94 -21.75 -22.88
C VAL A 42 11.23 -21.14 -24.26
N HIS A 43 10.65 -21.67 -25.32
CA HIS A 43 10.79 -21.11 -26.67
C HIS A 43 10.27 -19.67 -26.76
N PHE A 44 9.05 -19.38 -26.30
CA PHE A 44 8.52 -18.01 -26.29
C PHE A 44 9.39 -17.08 -25.42
N THR A 45 9.71 -17.47 -24.19
CA THR A 45 10.54 -16.67 -23.27
C THR A 45 11.95 -16.40 -23.81
N SER A 46 12.60 -17.37 -24.46
CA SER A 46 13.92 -17.17 -25.07
C SER A 46 13.88 -16.23 -26.28
N ASN A 47 12.79 -16.21 -27.06
CA ASN A 47 12.62 -15.22 -28.13
C ASN A 47 12.37 -13.81 -27.55
N PHE A 48 11.52 -13.66 -26.52
CA PHE A 48 11.34 -12.36 -25.83
C PHE A 48 12.66 -11.76 -25.30
N MET A 49 13.62 -12.59 -24.88
CA MET A 49 14.94 -12.14 -24.41
C MET A 49 15.95 -11.81 -25.52
N THR A 50 15.63 -12.05 -26.80
CA THR A 50 16.57 -11.92 -27.94
C THR A 50 16.06 -11.14 -29.14
N LEU A 51 14.76 -10.84 -29.20
CA LEU A 51 14.14 -9.97 -30.21
C LEU A 51 14.33 -8.47 -29.88
N SER A 52 14.20 -7.62 -30.90
CA SER A 52 14.09 -6.16 -30.76
C SER A 52 12.70 -5.77 -30.26
N ASP A 53 12.48 -4.51 -29.87
CA ASP A 53 11.16 -4.00 -29.45
C ASP A 53 10.05 -4.28 -30.49
N ASN A 54 10.38 -4.17 -31.79
CA ASN A 54 9.48 -4.53 -32.90
C ASN A 54 9.21 -6.04 -32.94
N GLY A 55 10.27 -6.87 -32.80
CA GLY A 55 10.12 -8.32 -32.71
C GLY A 55 9.31 -8.78 -31.49
N VAL A 56 9.47 -8.12 -30.35
CA VAL A 56 8.68 -8.35 -29.12
C VAL A 56 7.22 -7.97 -29.32
N HIS A 57 6.93 -6.83 -29.95
CA HIS A 57 5.55 -6.45 -30.32
C HIS A 57 4.91 -7.49 -31.26
N ASN A 58 5.65 -7.91 -32.28
CA ASN A 58 5.24 -8.98 -33.20
C ASN A 58 5.05 -10.33 -32.49
N LEU A 59 5.87 -10.65 -31.47
CA LEU A 59 5.75 -11.87 -30.69
C LEU A 59 4.49 -11.91 -29.80
N PHE A 60 4.01 -10.75 -29.32
CA PHE A 60 2.69 -10.68 -28.70
C PHE A 60 1.57 -11.03 -29.69
N GLN A 61 1.65 -10.59 -30.94
CA GLN A 61 0.68 -10.99 -31.98
C GLN A 61 0.76 -12.50 -32.29
N VAL A 62 1.95 -13.12 -32.26
CA VAL A 62 2.09 -14.59 -32.35
C VAL A 62 1.40 -15.29 -31.17
N LEU A 63 1.49 -14.74 -29.96
CA LEU A 63 0.76 -15.26 -28.80
C LEU A 63 -0.75 -15.06 -28.91
N GLU A 64 -1.23 -13.97 -29.51
CA GLU A 64 -2.65 -13.80 -29.81
C GLU A 64 -3.16 -14.89 -30.77
N TYR A 65 -2.49 -15.12 -31.90
CA TYR A 65 -2.83 -16.23 -32.81
C TYR A 65 -2.74 -17.60 -32.14
N TYR A 66 -1.77 -17.80 -31.24
CA TYR A 66 -1.63 -19.04 -30.46
C TYR A 66 -2.78 -19.27 -29.47
N LEU A 67 -3.28 -18.21 -28.81
CA LEU A 67 -4.46 -18.29 -27.95
C LEU A 67 -5.72 -18.65 -28.76
N VAL A 68 -5.96 -17.93 -29.85
CA VAL A 68 -7.13 -18.10 -30.74
C VAL A 68 -7.13 -19.46 -31.43
N ASP A 69 -5.98 -19.91 -31.94
CA ASP A 69 -5.76 -21.14 -32.72
C ASP A 69 -6.48 -21.18 -34.09
N ASP A 70 -6.88 -20.00 -34.57
CA ASP A 70 -7.38 -19.75 -35.92
C ASP A 70 -6.67 -18.52 -36.49
N THR A 71 -6.22 -18.61 -37.74
CA THR A 71 -5.54 -17.53 -38.47
C THR A 71 -6.47 -16.56 -39.17
N HIS A 72 -7.77 -16.83 -39.18
CA HIS A 72 -8.82 -16.01 -39.82
C HIS A 72 -9.72 -15.28 -38.82
N MET A 73 -9.58 -15.58 -37.53
CA MET A 73 -10.34 -14.95 -36.45
C MET A 73 -9.42 -13.98 -35.70
N THR A 74 -9.86 -12.74 -35.51
CA THR A 74 -9.12 -11.75 -34.71
C THR A 74 -9.37 -11.94 -33.21
N MET A 75 -8.46 -11.46 -32.36
CA MET A 75 -8.63 -11.54 -30.90
C MET A 75 -9.97 -10.94 -30.40
N PRO A 76 -10.47 -9.79 -30.92
CA PRO A 76 -11.80 -9.29 -30.57
C PRO A 76 -12.95 -10.23 -30.95
N GLU A 77 -12.91 -10.87 -32.13
CA GLU A 77 -13.92 -11.83 -32.58
C GLU A 77 -13.89 -13.12 -31.75
N PHE A 78 -12.68 -13.58 -31.40
CA PHE A 78 -12.49 -14.70 -30.49
C PHE A 78 -13.11 -14.40 -29.11
N LEU A 79 -12.78 -13.26 -28.51
CA LEU A 79 -13.34 -12.83 -27.22
C LEU A 79 -14.86 -12.65 -27.27
N ALA A 80 -15.41 -12.14 -28.38
CA ALA A 80 -16.86 -12.10 -28.60
C ALA A 80 -17.46 -13.51 -28.64
N SER A 81 -16.88 -14.44 -29.41
CA SER A 81 -17.35 -15.83 -29.48
C SER A 81 -17.32 -16.55 -28.12
N ARG A 82 -16.35 -16.21 -27.25
CA ARG A 82 -16.30 -16.73 -25.87
C ARG A 82 -17.34 -16.10 -24.96
N SER A 83 -17.65 -14.81 -25.15
CA SER A 83 -18.76 -14.13 -24.47
C SER A 83 -20.15 -14.59 -24.95
N GLU A 84 -20.26 -15.21 -26.13
CA GLU A 84 -21.46 -15.89 -26.58
C GLU A 84 -21.55 -17.33 -26.03
N LEU A 85 -20.45 -18.09 -26.13
CA LEU A 85 -20.39 -19.52 -25.75
C LEU A 85 -20.48 -19.75 -24.24
N TYR A 86 -19.75 -18.95 -23.45
CA TYR A 86 -19.69 -19.06 -21.99
C TYR A 86 -20.61 -18.05 -21.28
N GLY A 87 -21.38 -17.28 -22.07
CA GLY A 87 -22.16 -16.14 -21.61
C GLY A 87 -21.29 -14.89 -21.36
N PRO A 88 -21.92 -13.71 -21.16
CA PRO A 88 -21.19 -12.54 -20.72
C PRO A 88 -20.53 -12.83 -19.37
N VAL A 89 -19.27 -12.43 -19.21
CA VAL A 89 -18.60 -12.55 -17.91
C VAL A 89 -19.41 -11.73 -16.90
N ASN A 90 -20.14 -12.39 -16.01
CA ASN A 90 -20.89 -11.71 -14.96
C ASN A 90 -19.90 -11.19 -13.90
N ARG A 91 -19.31 -10.04 -14.23
CA ARG A 91 -18.33 -9.33 -13.41
C ARG A 91 -19.10 -8.70 -12.26
N ASN A 92 -19.27 -9.45 -11.17
CA ASN A 92 -19.86 -8.94 -9.93
C ASN A 92 -19.05 -7.78 -9.31
N LYS A 93 -17.82 -7.50 -9.77
CA LYS A 93 -17.02 -6.31 -9.47
C LYS A 93 -16.47 -5.65 -10.74
N CYS A 94 -16.35 -4.32 -10.73
CA CYS A 94 -15.78 -3.52 -11.81
C CYS A 94 -14.25 -3.67 -11.90
N GLU A 95 -13.72 -3.89 -13.11
CA GLU A 95 -12.28 -4.01 -13.40
C GLU A 95 -11.62 -2.70 -13.90
N GLU A 96 -12.33 -1.58 -13.80
CA GLU A 96 -11.80 -0.26 -14.18
C GLU A 96 -10.62 0.12 -13.26
N VAL A 97 -9.42 0.28 -13.84
CA VAL A 97 -8.17 0.64 -13.15
C VAL A 97 -7.56 1.87 -13.82
N TRP A 98 -7.30 2.91 -13.04
CA TRP A 98 -6.73 4.16 -13.52
C TRP A 98 -5.23 4.22 -13.28
N ASN A 99 -4.48 4.72 -14.26
CA ASN A 99 -3.11 5.16 -14.07
C ASN A 99 -3.02 6.68 -14.20
N GLY A 100 -2.58 7.36 -13.14
CA GLY A 100 -2.50 8.82 -13.12
C GLY A 100 -3.85 9.53 -12.95
N ASP A 101 -4.09 10.54 -13.78
CA ASP A 101 -5.18 11.50 -13.69
C ASP A 101 -6.55 10.91 -14.08
N HIS A 102 -7.45 10.82 -13.12
CA HIS A 102 -8.82 10.32 -13.31
C HIS A 102 -9.85 11.14 -12.53
N ILE A 103 -11.13 10.94 -12.86
CA ILE A 103 -12.29 11.48 -12.15
C ILE A 103 -13.11 10.30 -11.62
N ALA A 104 -13.49 10.35 -10.35
CA ALA A 104 -14.30 9.35 -9.69
C ALA A 104 -15.28 9.98 -8.70
N TYR A 105 -16.30 9.23 -8.32
CA TYR A 105 -17.27 9.61 -7.29
C TYR A 105 -16.91 8.94 -5.96
N ARG A 106 -17.18 9.63 -4.85
CA ARG A 106 -17.28 9.02 -3.50
C ARG A 106 -18.63 9.34 -2.92
N CYS A 107 -19.36 8.33 -2.46
CA CYS A 107 -20.63 8.49 -1.76
C CYS A 107 -20.48 8.02 -0.32
N ARG A 108 -20.45 8.93 0.65
CA ARG A 108 -20.29 8.61 2.08
C ARG A 108 -21.46 7.82 2.66
N THR A 109 -22.63 7.89 2.02
CA THR A 109 -23.78 7.06 2.40
C THR A 109 -23.63 5.60 1.97
N CYS A 110 -22.84 5.30 0.92
CA CYS A 110 -22.76 3.97 0.30
C CYS A 110 -21.38 3.31 0.40
N GLY A 111 -20.28 4.07 0.30
CA GLY A 111 -18.93 3.60 0.58
C GLY A 111 -18.76 3.24 2.06
N LEU A 112 -17.84 2.31 2.34
CA LEU A 112 -17.53 1.85 3.69
C LEU A 112 -16.36 2.60 4.35
N SER A 113 -15.56 3.34 3.57
CA SER A 113 -14.53 4.25 4.08
C SER A 113 -14.33 5.46 3.16
N ASP A 114 -13.62 6.49 3.61
CA ASP A 114 -13.42 7.73 2.82
C ASP A 114 -12.46 7.53 1.62
N SER A 115 -11.84 6.34 1.45
CA SER A 115 -11.10 5.95 0.24
C SER A 115 -12.00 5.32 -0.84
N SER A 116 -13.13 4.70 -0.46
CA SER A 116 -14.09 4.05 -1.36
C SER A 116 -14.53 4.95 -2.51
N CYS A 117 -14.38 4.47 -3.75
CA CYS A 117 -14.60 5.27 -4.95
C CYS A 117 -15.23 4.49 -6.11
N MET A 118 -15.85 5.20 -7.05
CA MET A 118 -16.57 4.61 -8.18
C MET A 118 -16.30 5.37 -9.48
N CYS A 119 -16.09 4.63 -10.58
CA CYS A 119 -15.85 5.23 -11.89
C CYS A 119 -17.10 5.92 -12.44
N VAL A 120 -16.90 6.88 -13.35
CA VAL A 120 -17.97 7.62 -14.02
C VAL A 120 -18.93 6.68 -14.78
N GLY A 121 -18.44 5.55 -15.29
CA GLY A 121 -19.27 4.54 -15.96
C GLY A 121 -20.07 3.63 -15.03
N CYS A 122 -19.86 3.68 -13.70
CA CYS A 122 -20.63 2.91 -12.72
C CYS A 122 -21.54 3.79 -11.86
N PHE A 123 -21.09 4.99 -11.48
CA PHE A 123 -21.87 5.83 -10.58
C PHE A 123 -23.09 6.43 -11.30
N ASP A 124 -24.29 6.06 -10.86
CA ASP A 124 -25.55 6.65 -11.31
C ASP A 124 -26.10 7.60 -10.23
N PRO A 125 -26.11 8.93 -10.45
CA PRO A 125 -26.72 9.89 -9.53
C PRO A 125 -28.18 9.57 -9.15
N ALA A 126 -28.95 8.92 -10.02
CA ALA A 126 -30.33 8.54 -9.71
C ALA A 126 -30.41 7.36 -8.70
N GLN A 127 -29.40 6.50 -8.65
CA GLN A 127 -29.27 5.44 -7.62
C GLN A 127 -28.71 5.98 -6.29
N HIS A 128 -28.32 7.26 -6.24
CA HIS A 128 -27.77 7.91 -5.06
C HIS A 128 -28.48 9.24 -4.72
N GLU A 129 -29.76 9.35 -5.08
CA GLU A 129 -30.61 10.48 -4.69
C GLU A 129 -30.65 10.62 -3.15
N ASN A 130 -30.52 11.85 -2.64
CA ASN A 130 -30.48 12.18 -1.21
C ASN A 130 -29.26 11.61 -0.41
N HIS A 131 -28.21 11.14 -1.07
CA HIS A 131 -26.95 10.75 -0.42
C HIS A 131 -25.92 11.89 -0.35
N ASP A 132 -24.99 11.85 0.63
CA ASP A 132 -23.77 12.69 0.61
C ASP A 132 -22.77 12.07 -0.37
N TYR A 133 -22.67 12.63 -1.57
CA TYR A 133 -21.67 12.24 -2.56
C TYR A 133 -20.97 13.44 -3.21
N ARG A 134 -19.71 13.21 -3.61
CA ARG A 134 -18.86 14.20 -4.29
C ARG A 134 -18.10 13.58 -5.45
N ILE A 135 -17.89 14.38 -6.49
CA ILE A 135 -16.87 14.12 -7.53
C ILE A 135 -15.51 14.54 -6.97
N TYR A 136 -14.46 13.76 -7.27
CA TYR A 136 -13.08 14.17 -7.04
C TYR A 136 -12.20 13.82 -8.25
N ARG A 137 -11.07 14.53 -8.36
CA ARG A 137 -9.97 14.22 -9.30
C ARG A 137 -8.78 13.72 -8.50
N CYS A 138 -8.06 12.73 -9.03
CA CYS A 138 -6.85 12.19 -8.42
C CYS A 138 -5.80 11.84 -9.48
N SER A 139 -4.53 12.09 -9.18
CA SER A 139 -3.36 11.97 -10.08
C SER A 139 -2.46 10.75 -9.78
N TYR A 140 -2.89 9.89 -8.86
CA TYR A 140 -2.11 8.76 -8.34
C TYR A 140 -2.62 7.40 -8.83
N GLY A 141 -3.64 7.37 -9.70
CA GLY A 141 -4.34 6.16 -10.10
C GLY A 141 -5.24 5.57 -9.00
N GLY A 142 -5.70 4.34 -9.22
CA GLY A 142 -6.62 3.62 -8.34
C GLY A 142 -7.46 2.60 -9.12
N CYS A 143 -8.53 2.08 -8.53
CA CYS A 143 -9.50 1.25 -9.24
C CYS A 143 -10.94 1.50 -8.74
N CYS A 144 -11.92 1.05 -9.52
CA CYS A 144 -13.33 1.19 -9.19
C CYS A 144 -13.76 0.13 -8.15
N ASP A 145 -14.35 0.57 -7.03
CA ASP A 145 -14.80 -0.31 -5.96
C ASP A 145 -16.26 -0.80 -6.15
N CYS A 146 -16.90 -0.51 -7.29
CA CYS A 146 -18.26 -0.95 -7.58
C CYS A 146 -18.32 -2.48 -7.65
N GLY A 147 -19.11 -3.09 -6.75
CA GLY A 147 -19.20 -4.54 -6.62
C GLY A 147 -18.20 -5.17 -5.64
N ASP A 148 -17.38 -4.38 -4.94
CA ASP A 148 -16.61 -4.86 -3.80
C ASP A 148 -17.40 -4.68 -2.49
N ASP A 149 -17.86 -5.79 -1.92
CA ASP A 149 -18.53 -5.89 -0.63
C ASP A 149 -17.66 -5.44 0.56
N LEU A 150 -16.34 -5.36 0.37
CA LEU A 150 -15.41 -4.79 1.37
C LEU A 150 -15.31 -3.27 1.28
N ALA A 151 -15.74 -2.62 0.20
CA ALA A 151 -15.54 -1.19 -0.01
C ALA A 151 -16.83 -0.39 -0.22
N TRP A 152 -17.92 -1.01 -0.69
CA TRP A 152 -19.24 -0.37 -0.84
C TRP A 152 -20.36 -1.29 -0.34
N LYS A 153 -21.44 -0.70 0.17
CA LYS A 153 -22.69 -1.41 0.48
C LYS A 153 -23.31 -1.91 -0.83
N ALA A 154 -23.78 -3.16 -0.84
CA ALA A 154 -24.37 -3.78 -2.04
C ALA A 154 -25.57 -3.01 -2.63
N THR A 155 -26.33 -2.28 -1.79
CA THR A 155 -27.42 -1.39 -2.23
C THR A 155 -26.95 -0.17 -3.02
N GLY A 156 -25.65 0.14 -2.99
CA GLY A 156 -25.01 1.19 -3.77
C GLY A 156 -24.13 0.68 -4.91
N PHE A 157 -24.17 -0.62 -5.24
CA PHE A 157 -23.57 -1.12 -6.49
C PHE A 157 -24.44 -0.72 -7.68
N CYS A 158 -23.85 -0.44 -8.84
CA CYS A 158 -24.62 -0.15 -10.04
C CYS A 158 -25.22 -1.43 -10.66
N SER A 159 -26.29 -1.29 -11.44
CA SER A 159 -27.06 -2.42 -12.00
C SER A 159 -26.26 -3.43 -12.85
N ARG A 160 -25.03 -3.08 -13.27
CA ARG A 160 -24.11 -3.97 -14.01
C ARG A 160 -23.20 -4.82 -13.12
N HIS A 161 -23.09 -4.49 -11.83
CA HIS A 161 -22.24 -5.17 -10.83
C HIS A 161 -23.06 -5.44 -9.54
N GLN A 162 -24.38 -5.58 -9.65
CA GLN A 162 -25.25 -6.07 -8.58
C GLN A 162 -25.38 -7.59 -8.73
N ASP A 163 -25.15 -8.33 -7.63
CA ASP A 163 -25.14 -9.80 -7.58
C ASP A 163 -26.57 -10.40 -7.73
N THR A 164 -27.08 -10.32 -8.95
CA THR A 164 -28.49 -10.57 -9.33
C THR A 164 -28.65 -11.79 -10.22
N ALA A 165 -27.64 -12.08 -11.05
CA ALA A 165 -27.46 -13.38 -11.68
C ALA A 165 -26.57 -14.22 -10.77
N GLY A 166 -27.19 -15.02 -9.88
CA GLY A 166 -26.48 -15.84 -8.91
C GLY A 166 -25.40 -16.71 -9.57
N VAL A 167 -24.22 -16.77 -8.92
CA VAL A 167 -22.95 -17.30 -9.44
C VAL A 167 -23.15 -18.49 -10.38
N GLY A 168 -22.95 -18.23 -11.68
CA GLY A 168 -22.97 -19.28 -12.70
C GLY A 168 -21.95 -20.35 -12.37
N ALA A 169 -22.31 -21.63 -12.57
CA ALA A 169 -21.40 -22.74 -12.32
C ALA A 169 -20.07 -22.51 -13.08
N PRO A 170 -18.89 -22.70 -12.45
CA PRO A 170 -17.61 -22.43 -13.10
C PRO A 170 -17.51 -23.16 -14.44
N VAL A 171 -17.40 -22.39 -15.52
CA VAL A 171 -17.32 -22.92 -16.87
C VAL A 171 -15.90 -23.41 -17.09
N GLU A 172 -15.70 -24.73 -17.07
CA GLU A 172 -14.41 -25.33 -17.39
C GLU A 172 -14.06 -25.05 -18.87
N LEU A 173 -12.98 -24.31 -19.09
CA LEU A 173 -12.42 -24.12 -20.43
C LEU A 173 -11.99 -25.49 -21.00
N PRO A 174 -12.26 -25.78 -22.29
CA PRO A 174 -11.75 -26.96 -22.97
C PRO A 174 -10.24 -27.12 -22.74
N THR A 175 -9.78 -28.32 -22.41
CA THR A 175 -8.42 -28.55 -21.89
C THR A 175 -7.32 -27.96 -22.78
N LEU A 176 -7.47 -28.00 -24.11
CA LEU A 176 -6.51 -27.43 -25.05
C LEU A 176 -6.48 -25.88 -24.99
N GLU A 177 -7.63 -25.22 -24.85
CA GLU A 177 -7.72 -23.77 -24.67
C GLU A 177 -7.10 -23.35 -23.33
N ALA A 178 -7.38 -24.09 -22.26
CA ALA A 178 -6.75 -23.88 -20.95
C ALA A 178 -5.22 -24.04 -20.99
N THR A 179 -4.71 -25.07 -21.69
CA THR A 179 -3.26 -25.27 -21.91
C THR A 179 -2.62 -24.10 -22.64
N ARG A 180 -3.23 -23.62 -23.75
CA ARG A 180 -2.66 -22.48 -24.51
C ARG A 180 -2.65 -21.19 -23.69
N LEU A 181 -3.73 -20.93 -22.93
CA LEU A 181 -3.79 -19.80 -22.00
C LEU A 181 -2.70 -19.91 -20.92
N HIS A 182 -2.49 -21.10 -20.35
CA HIS A 182 -1.45 -21.34 -19.36
C HIS A 182 -0.04 -21.11 -19.93
N VAL A 183 0.26 -21.67 -21.11
CA VAL A 183 1.56 -21.50 -21.78
C VAL A 183 1.85 -20.04 -22.11
N ALA A 184 0.87 -19.30 -22.64
CA ALA A 184 1.05 -17.89 -22.99
C ALA A 184 1.29 -17.01 -21.74
N VAL A 185 0.48 -17.19 -20.70
CA VAL A 185 0.61 -16.42 -19.44
C VAL A 185 1.91 -16.78 -18.71
N ASP A 186 2.26 -18.06 -18.60
CA ASP A 186 3.50 -18.49 -17.95
C ASP A 186 4.74 -18.07 -18.77
N ALA A 187 4.67 -17.97 -20.10
CA ALA A 187 5.76 -17.44 -20.92
C ALA A 187 6.01 -15.94 -20.68
N ILE A 188 4.95 -15.14 -20.58
CA ILE A 188 5.01 -13.69 -20.30
C ILE A 188 5.50 -13.45 -18.86
N LEU A 189 4.95 -14.17 -17.87
CA LEU A 189 5.40 -14.07 -16.48
C LEU A 189 6.85 -14.55 -16.33
N HIS A 190 7.25 -15.65 -16.97
CA HIS A 190 8.63 -16.13 -16.94
C HIS A 190 9.60 -15.15 -17.61
N PHE A 191 9.23 -14.54 -18.74
CA PHE A 191 9.99 -13.45 -19.36
C PHE A 191 10.18 -12.27 -18.39
N GLY A 192 9.10 -11.78 -17.76
CA GLY A 192 9.19 -10.72 -16.77
C GLY A 192 10.13 -11.06 -15.61
N ASN A 193 10.07 -12.31 -15.09
CA ASN A 193 11.01 -12.78 -14.07
C ASN A 193 12.48 -12.73 -14.57
N LEU A 194 12.76 -13.12 -15.82
CA LEU A 194 14.11 -13.07 -16.40
C LEU A 194 14.61 -11.64 -16.63
N VAL A 195 13.76 -10.71 -17.09
CA VAL A 195 14.11 -9.29 -17.25
C VAL A 195 14.51 -8.70 -15.90
N VAL A 196 13.67 -8.91 -14.88
CA VAL A 196 13.91 -8.42 -13.52
C VAL A 196 15.16 -9.05 -12.90
N PHE A 197 15.42 -10.34 -13.17
CA PHE A 197 16.64 -11.04 -12.73
C PHE A 197 17.91 -10.53 -13.41
N LYS A 198 17.87 -10.29 -14.73
CA LYS A 198 19.00 -9.71 -15.46
C LYS A 198 19.34 -8.31 -14.95
N ILE A 199 18.34 -7.46 -14.71
CA ILE A 199 18.53 -6.14 -14.10
C ILE A 199 19.20 -6.25 -12.72
N TYR A 200 18.82 -7.24 -11.90
CA TYR A 200 19.46 -7.48 -10.60
C TYR A 200 20.93 -7.91 -10.71
N GLU A 201 21.26 -8.87 -11.58
CA GLU A 201 22.66 -9.32 -11.78
C GLU A 201 23.55 -8.19 -12.31
N GLU A 202 23.09 -7.45 -13.33
CA GLU A 202 23.87 -6.35 -13.94
C GLU A 202 24.22 -5.23 -12.95
N ASN A 203 23.35 -4.96 -11.96
CA ASN A 203 23.60 -3.96 -10.92
C ASN A 203 24.42 -4.53 -9.75
N THR A 204 24.16 -5.76 -9.29
CA THR A 204 24.92 -6.33 -8.16
C THR A 204 26.36 -6.74 -8.52
N ILE A 205 26.67 -7.01 -9.78
CA ILE A 205 28.05 -7.30 -10.21
C ILE A 205 28.96 -6.05 -10.12
N GLN A 206 28.41 -4.82 -10.20
CA GLN A 206 29.21 -3.59 -10.12
C GLN A 206 29.72 -3.28 -8.71
N ASP A 207 28.90 -3.46 -7.67
CA ASP A 207 29.31 -3.24 -6.26
C ASP A 207 30.32 -4.29 -5.75
N ASN A 208 30.31 -5.51 -6.33
CA ASN A 208 31.13 -6.62 -5.84
C ASN A 208 32.63 -6.55 -6.18
N LEU A 209 33.11 -5.43 -6.73
CA LEU A 209 34.56 -5.16 -6.84
C LEU A 209 35.24 -4.87 -5.49
N HIS A 210 34.51 -4.67 -4.40
CA HIS A 210 35.07 -4.38 -3.07
C HIS A 210 34.68 -5.32 -1.92
N GLN A 211 33.80 -6.32 -2.11
CA GLN A 211 33.63 -7.42 -1.15
C GLN A 211 33.47 -8.78 -1.86
N SER A 212 34.44 -9.66 -1.63
CA SER A 212 34.45 -11.01 -2.19
C SER A 212 33.46 -11.94 -1.47
N ASN A 213 32.19 -11.99 -1.92
CA ASN A 213 31.27 -13.08 -1.56
C ASN A 213 30.57 -13.67 -2.79
N THR A 214 31.03 -14.85 -3.17
CA THR A 214 30.82 -15.51 -4.46
C THR A 214 29.38 -15.96 -4.71
N PHE A 215 28.72 -15.38 -5.72
CA PHE A 215 27.59 -15.99 -6.45
C PHE A 215 27.98 -16.23 -7.91
N THR A 216 28.87 -17.20 -8.15
CA THR A 216 29.21 -17.70 -9.49
C THR A 216 28.91 -19.19 -9.60
N HIS A 217 28.89 -19.71 -10.84
CA HIS A 217 28.51 -21.08 -11.24
C HIS A 217 26.99 -21.37 -11.25
N LEU A 218 26.33 -20.92 -12.32
CA LEU A 218 25.02 -21.44 -12.76
C LEU A 218 24.99 -21.82 -14.26
N GLU A 219 26.11 -22.30 -14.80
CA GLU A 219 26.12 -23.09 -16.04
C GLU A 219 26.71 -24.48 -15.82
N GLN A 220 26.18 -25.44 -16.59
CA GLN A 220 26.54 -26.87 -16.65
C GLN A 220 26.21 -27.70 -15.39
N GLY A 221 25.58 -28.88 -15.60
CA GLY A 221 25.55 -29.94 -14.59
C GLY A 221 24.27 -30.10 -13.75
N GLY A 222 23.16 -30.48 -14.38
CA GLY A 222 22.29 -31.56 -13.86
C GLY A 222 21.72 -31.49 -12.43
N SER A 223 21.52 -30.32 -11.82
CA SER A 223 20.77 -30.22 -10.55
C SER A 223 20.02 -28.89 -10.39
N ARG A 224 18.69 -28.97 -10.27
CA ARG A 224 17.80 -27.82 -10.04
C ARG A 224 18.03 -27.20 -8.65
N ARG A 225 18.99 -26.28 -8.53
CA ARG A 225 18.98 -25.30 -7.43
C ARG A 225 17.85 -24.29 -7.68
N ARG A 226 17.09 -24.01 -6.63
CA ARG A 226 15.70 -23.49 -6.75
C ARG A 226 15.67 -21.96 -6.85
N LEU A 227 15.52 -21.42 -8.06
CA LEU A 227 14.98 -20.07 -8.32
C LEU A 227 13.45 -20.00 -8.01
N HIS A 228 13.03 -20.66 -6.93
CA HIS A 228 11.67 -21.18 -6.79
C HIS A 228 11.16 -21.16 -5.34
N ALA A 229 11.66 -20.21 -4.54
CA ALA A 229 11.19 -20.00 -3.17
C ALA A 229 9.96 -19.10 -3.15
N ASP A 230 10.02 -17.93 -3.78
CA ASP A 230 8.94 -16.95 -3.79
C ASP A 230 9.12 -15.95 -4.95
N SER A 231 8.33 -16.10 -6.01
CA SER A 231 8.32 -15.14 -7.13
C SER A 231 7.65 -13.83 -6.76
N LEU A 232 6.64 -13.83 -5.87
CA LEU A 232 5.93 -12.61 -5.51
C LEU A 232 6.85 -11.66 -4.71
N ALA A 233 7.60 -12.17 -3.74
CA ALA A 233 8.58 -11.37 -3.00
C ALA A 233 9.73 -10.85 -3.88
N PHE A 234 10.08 -11.57 -4.94
CA PHE A 234 11.04 -11.12 -5.95
C PHE A 234 10.49 -9.90 -6.72
N TRP A 235 9.26 -9.98 -7.24
CA TRP A 235 8.61 -8.83 -7.90
C TRP A 235 8.24 -7.69 -6.95
N LEU A 236 7.95 -7.96 -5.67
CA LEU A 236 7.76 -6.92 -4.65
C LEU A 236 9.08 -6.19 -4.33
N THR A 237 10.22 -6.89 -4.35
CA THR A 237 11.55 -6.26 -4.20
C THR A 237 11.89 -5.39 -5.40
N PHE A 238 11.87 -5.96 -6.61
CA PHE A 238 12.49 -5.34 -7.77
C PHE A 238 11.51 -4.55 -8.64
N GLY A 239 10.22 -4.86 -8.61
CA GLY A 239 9.19 -4.12 -9.35
C GLY A 239 9.14 -2.64 -8.98
N VAL A 240 9.47 -2.31 -7.72
CA VAL A 240 9.56 -0.91 -7.22
C VAL A 240 10.91 -0.24 -7.49
N LEU A 241 11.87 -0.98 -8.04
CA LEU A 241 13.18 -0.48 -8.49
C LEU A 241 13.27 -0.35 -10.02
N LEU A 242 12.20 -0.71 -10.74
CA LEU A 242 12.08 -0.50 -12.18
C LEU A 242 11.92 0.99 -12.53
N PRO A 243 12.18 1.40 -13.79
CA PRO A 243 11.80 2.72 -14.30
C PRO A 243 10.31 3.04 -14.05
N VAL A 244 10.00 4.32 -13.90
CA VAL A 244 8.70 4.80 -13.38
C VAL A 244 7.49 4.18 -14.09
N ASP A 245 7.50 4.16 -15.43
CA ASP A 245 6.39 3.63 -16.22
C ASP A 245 6.22 2.12 -16.07
N SER A 246 7.33 1.38 -15.98
CA SER A 246 7.34 -0.08 -15.76
C SER A 246 6.86 -0.45 -14.36
N CYS A 247 7.28 0.29 -13.33
CA CYS A 247 6.81 0.13 -11.96
C CYS A 247 5.32 0.50 -11.82
N ASP A 248 4.87 1.56 -12.49
CA ASP A 248 3.45 1.93 -12.55
C ASP A 248 2.61 0.86 -13.29
N ALA A 249 3.14 0.25 -14.37
CA ALA A 249 2.52 -0.88 -15.05
C ALA A 249 2.42 -2.15 -14.16
N VAL A 250 3.46 -2.47 -13.39
CA VAL A 250 3.42 -3.55 -12.37
C VAL A 250 2.39 -3.25 -11.29
N GLY A 251 2.29 -2.00 -10.84
CA GLY A 251 1.25 -1.55 -9.91
C GLY A 251 -0.18 -1.72 -10.47
N VAL A 252 -0.38 -1.45 -11.77
CA VAL A 252 -1.67 -1.68 -12.47
C VAL A 252 -1.97 -3.17 -12.63
N LEU A 253 -0.97 -4.02 -12.90
CA LEU A 253 -1.12 -5.47 -12.93
C LEU A 253 -1.59 -5.99 -11.57
N TYR A 254 -0.95 -5.57 -10.48
CA TYR A 254 -1.38 -5.94 -9.14
C TYR A 254 -2.80 -5.45 -8.82
N LEU A 255 -3.18 -4.22 -9.17
CA LEU A 255 -4.57 -3.75 -8.98
C LEU A 255 -5.62 -4.63 -9.67
N LYS A 256 -5.29 -5.27 -10.80
CA LYS A 256 -6.17 -6.25 -11.46
C LYS A 256 -6.15 -7.61 -10.75
N LEU A 257 -4.98 -8.10 -10.33
CA LEU A 257 -4.86 -9.38 -9.62
C LEU A 257 -5.49 -9.34 -8.21
N LEU A 258 -5.46 -8.18 -7.53
CA LEU A 258 -6.12 -7.95 -6.24
C LEU A 258 -7.65 -8.01 -6.30
N MET A 259 -8.27 -8.19 -7.48
CA MET A 259 -9.69 -8.50 -7.59
C MET A 259 -10.01 -9.95 -7.18
N ASP A 260 -9.03 -10.87 -7.27
CA ASP A 260 -9.17 -12.23 -6.74
C ASP A 260 -8.97 -12.24 -5.22
N LYS A 261 -9.99 -12.70 -4.47
CA LYS A 261 -9.97 -12.66 -2.99
C LYS A 261 -8.86 -13.56 -2.37
N PRO A 262 -8.61 -14.80 -2.86
CA PRO A 262 -7.44 -15.60 -2.49
C PRO A 262 -6.10 -14.88 -2.72
N PHE A 263 -5.82 -14.38 -3.94
CA PHE A 263 -4.58 -13.68 -4.27
C PHE A 263 -4.40 -12.42 -3.43
N LYS A 264 -5.45 -11.60 -3.28
CA LYS A 264 -5.46 -10.39 -2.42
C LYS A 264 -5.02 -10.70 -1.00
N LYS A 265 -5.43 -11.85 -0.45
CA LYS A 265 -5.04 -12.30 0.89
C LYS A 265 -3.57 -12.72 0.99
N GLU A 266 -3.04 -13.44 0.01
CA GLU A 266 -1.62 -13.82 -0.04
C GLU A 266 -0.72 -12.60 -0.28
N PHE A 267 -1.14 -11.71 -1.18
CA PHE A 267 -0.45 -10.46 -1.49
C PHE A 267 -0.38 -9.52 -0.29
N SER A 268 -1.48 -9.34 0.47
CA SER A 268 -1.47 -8.56 1.71
C SER A 268 -0.37 -9.02 2.68
N LEU A 269 -0.16 -10.34 2.82
CA LEU A 269 0.86 -10.89 3.71
C LEU A 269 2.29 -10.65 3.19
N ARG A 270 2.55 -10.93 1.90
CA ARG A 270 3.90 -10.71 1.34
C ARG A 270 4.24 -9.23 1.18
N PHE A 271 3.24 -8.34 1.05
CA PHE A 271 3.43 -6.89 1.13
C PHE A 271 3.84 -6.44 2.54
N LEU A 272 3.27 -7.02 3.60
CA LEU A 272 3.70 -6.77 4.99
C LEU A 272 5.14 -7.23 5.23
N ASP A 273 5.52 -8.41 4.70
CA ASP A 273 6.90 -8.91 4.71
C ASP A 273 7.89 -8.06 3.87
N ALA A 274 7.37 -7.22 2.96
CA ALA A 274 8.14 -6.26 2.16
C ALA A 274 8.20 -4.84 2.79
N TYR A 275 7.28 -4.51 3.70
CA TYR A 275 7.07 -3.12 4.15
C TYR A 275 8.32 -2.50 4.80
N ALA A 276 9.07 -3.26 5.61
CA ALA A 276 10.31 -2.78 6.24
C ALA A 276 11.42 -2.46 5.23
N PHE A 277 11.44 -3.15 4.08
CA PHE A 277 12.32 -2.82 2.96
C PHE A 277 11.87 -1.53 2.27
N TYR A 278 10.56 -1.34 2.04
CA TYR A 278 10.03 -0.10 1.49
C TYR A 278 10.27 1.11 2.39
N ALA A 279 10.03 1.02 3.69
CA ALA A 279 10.32 2.09 4.63
C ALA A 279 11.82 2.48 4.61
N ARG A 280 12.72 1.48 4.53
CA ARG A 280 14.17 1.71 4.43
C ARG A 280 14.58 2.37 3.11
N LEU A 281 14.00 1.96 1.96
CA LEU A 281 14.22 2.64 0.68
C LEU A 281 13.73 4.10 0.73
N TYR A 282 12.55 4.32 1.32
CA TYR A 282 11.93 5.64 1.42
C TYR A 282 12.76 6.62 2.27
N LEU A 283 13.29 6.16 3.40
CA LEU A 283 14.15 6.96 4.29
C LEU A 283 15.59 7.09 3.78
N GLY A 284 16.06 6.16 2.95
CA GLY A 284 17.40 6.18 2.35
C GLY A 284 17.57 7.11 1.15
N ASP A 285 16.50 7.74 0.67
CA ASP A 285 16.52 8.61 -0.52
C ASP A 285 17.29 9.91 -0.30
N SER A 286 18.51 9.96 -0.84
CA SER A 286 19.40 11.11 -0.86
C SER A 286 19.18 12.06 -2.05
N THR A 287 18.19 11.82 -2.92
CA THR A 287 17.95 12.69 -4.09
C THR A 287 17.48 14.08 -3.68
N VAL A 288 18.05 15.11 -4.31
CA VAL A 288 17.84 16.53 -3.98
C VAL A 288 16.36 16.92 -4.02
N GLU A 289 15.61 16.39 -4.99
CA GLU A 289 14.17 16.64 -5.13
C GLU A 289 13.25 15.55 -4.53
N GLY A 290 13.81 14.55 -3.84
CA GLY A 290 13.03 13.39 -3.36
C GLY A 290 12.27 12.66 -4.48
N SER A 291 12.90 12.47 -5.65
CA SER A 291 12.26 11.82 -6.80
C SER A 291 11.98 10.33 -6.50
N SER A 292 12.92 9.64 -5.86
CA SER A 292 12.77 8.25 -5.43
C SER A 292 11.66 8.09 -4.39
N ARG A 293 11.59 8.98 -3.37
CA ARG A 293 10.46 9.05 -2.41
C ARG A 293 9.12 9.28 -3.10
N ARG A 294 9.05 10.20 -4.08
CA ARG A 294 7.83 10.44 -4.87
C ARG A 294 7.40 9.20 -5.67
N HIS A 295 8.36 8.48 -6.27
CA HIS A 295 8.08 7.26 -7.02
C HIS A 295 7.59 6.11 -6.11
N LEU A 296 8.32 5.84 -5.03
CA LEU A 296 7.98 4.80 -4.06
C LEU A 296 6.64 5.07 -3.36
N SER A 297 6.33 6.33 -3.02
CA SER A 297 4.99 6.69 -2.51
C SER A 297 3.88 6.39 -3.52
N ARG A 298 4.04 6.68 -4.82
CA ARG A 298 3.03 6.33 -5.84
C ARG A 298 2.76 4.82 -5.88
N TYR A 299 3.81 4.01 -5.84
CA TYR A 299 3.68 2.55 -5.82
C TYR A 299 2.96 2.07 -4.54
N ILE A 300 3.36 2.57 -3.37
CA ILE A 300 2.74 2.21 -2.09
C ILE A 300 1.28 2.67 -2.04
N ASP A 301 0.96 3.94 -2.30
CA ASP A 301 -0.40 4.48 -2.18
C ASP A 301 -1.40 3.76 -3.10
N ARG A 302 -0.97 3.36 -4.31
CA ARG A 302 -1.76 2.57 -5.26
C ARG A 302 -2.21 1.24 -4.66
N LEU A 303 -1.32 0.57 -3.91
CA LEU A 303 -1.58 -0.76 -3.34
C LEU A 303 -2.20 -0.68 -1.93
N PHE A 304 -1.62 0.12 -1.04
CA PHE A 304 -1.94 0.17 0.39
C PHE A 304 -3.44 0.41 0.65
N CYS A 305 -4.06 1.34 -0.10
CA CYS A 305 -5.50 1.57 0.00
C CYS A 305 -6.31 0.31 -0.35
N GLN A 306 -5.90 -0.47 -1.36
CA GLN A 306 -6.56 -1.71 -1.75
C GLN A 306 -6.23 -2.93 -0.86
N LEU A 307 -5.23 -2.80 0.03
CA LEU A 307 -4.88 -3.81 1.03
C LEU A 307 -5.51 -3.56 2.42
N PHE A 308 -5.96 -2.33 2.72
CA PHE A 308 -6.37 -1.94 4.07
C PHE A 308 -7.62 -1.02 4.15
N HIS A 309 -8.47 -0.94 3.10
CA HIS A 309 -9.66 -0.04 3.10
C HIS A 309 -10.85 -0.47 3.97
N SER A 310 -10.81 -1.62 4.66
CA SER A 310 -11.93 -2.11 5.46
C SER A 310 -11.53 -2.90 6.70
N SER A 311 -12.31 -2.76 7.77
CA SER A 311 -12.16 -3.56 9.00
C SER A 311 -12.16 -5.06 8.71
N ALA A 312 -13.05 -5.54 7.83
CA ALA A 312 -13.15 -6.95 7.49
C ALA A 312 -11.89 -7.50 6.79
N GLN A 313 -11.18 -6.69 5.99
CA GLN A 313 -9.89 -7.08 5.41
C GLN A 313 -8.76 -7.04 6.45
N VAL A 314 -8.72 -6.02 7.31
CA VAL A 314 -7.76 -5.90 8.43
C VAL A 314 -7.92 -7.09 9.40
N ASP A 315 -9.15 -7.45 9.75
CA ASP A 315 -9.46 -8.62 10.57
C ASP A 315 -9.14 -9.94 9.86
N ALA A 316 -9.31 -10.04 8.53
CA ALA A 316 -8.91 -11.21 7.76
C ALA A 316 -7.38 -11.39 7.63
N ILE A 317 -6.60 -10.30 7.82
CA ILE A 317 -5.14 -10.31 7.94
C ILE A 317 -4.74 -10.69 9.38
N ASP A 318 -5.33 -10.05 10.39
CA ASP A 318 -5.03 -10.29 11.81
C ASP A 318 -5.46 -11.70 12.27
N ALA A 319 -6.52 -12.27 11.71
CA ALA A 319 -6.96 -13.63 11.98
C ALA A 319 -6.08 -14.72 11.33
N MET A 320 -5.05 -14.36 10.55
CA MET A 320 -4.10 -15.34 10.02
C MET A 320 -3.13 -15.81 11.12
N PRO A 321 -2.92 -17.13 11.30
CA PRO A 321 -2.20 -17.66 12.46
C PRO A 321 -0.85 -17.01 12.76
N HIS A 322 -0.81 -16.29 13.89
CA HIS A 322 0.38 -15.75 14.54
C HIS A 322 1.25 -16.87 15.12
N GLN A 323 1.88 -17.62 14.22
CA GLN A 323 3.18 -18.22 14.49
C GLN A 323 4.25 -17.22 14.00
N TYR A 324 5.50 -17.40 14.42
CA TYR A 324 6.69 -16.63 13.98
C TYR A 324 6.94 -15.28 14.67
N THR A 325 6.79 -15.25 16.00
CA THR A 325 7.57 -14.37 16.88
C THR A 325 8.76 -15.07 17.56
N ASP A 326 9.05 -16.32 17.19
CA ASP A 326 10.23 -17.08 17.62
C ASP A 326 11.23 -17.16 16.45
N SER A 327 12.48 -16.78 16.70
CA SER A 327 13.54 -16.67 15.70
C SER A 327 14.18 -18.00 15.28
N THR A 328 13.64 -19.14 15.72
CA THR A 328 14.21 -20.48 15.46
C THR A 328 13.50 -21.31 14.37
N ILE A 329 12.34 -20.87 13.85
CA ILE A 329 11.56 -21.55 12.79
C ILE A 329 11.07 -20.50 11.76
N LEU A 330 10.69 -20.87 10.52
CA LEU A 330 10.62 -19.97 9.34
C LEU A 330 9.16 -19.53 8.88
N PRO A 331 8.87 -18.39 8.18
CA PRO A 331 7.56 -17.60 8.19
C PRO A 331 6.33 -17.56 7.14
N PHE A 332 6.22 -18.13 5.92
CA PHE A 332 4.98 -18.15 5.03
C PHE A 332 4.65 -19.46 4.17
N VAL A 333 3.41 -19.97 4.08
CA VAL A 333 3.05 -21.41 3.78
C VAL A 333 2.94 -21.84 2.30
N ASP A 334 3.67 -22.90 1.91
CA ASP A 334 3.42 -23.75 0.72
C ASP A 334 2.32 -24.83 0.98
N VAL A 335 1.32 -24.91 0.11
CA VAL A 335 0.17 -25.85 0.16
C VAL A 335 0.60 -27.33 0.16
N THR A 336 1.75 -27.66 -0.44
CA THR A 336 2.28 -29.03 -0.54
C THR A 336 3.28 -29.41 0.57
N SER A 337 3.91 -28.44 1.25
CA SER A 337 4.96 -28.72 2.27
C SER A 337 4.80 -28.02 3.62
N ARG A 338 3.75 -27.22 3.82
CA ARG A 338 3.44 -26.47 5.06
C ARG A 338 4.54 -25.49 5.52
N ARG A 339 5.51 -25.16 4.66
CA ARG A 339 6.74 -24.48 5.08
C ARG A 339 6.92 -23.07 4.52
N ARG A 340 6.33 -22.16 5.26
CA ARG A 340 7.17 -21.39 6.19
C ARG A 340 8.29 -20.47 5.57
N LEU A 341 8.11 -19.70 4.49
CA LEU A 341 9.09 -18.83 3.76
C LEU A 341 9.40 -17.44 4.40
N GLY A 342 10.56 -16.82 4.09
CA GLY A 342 11.21 -15.70 4.83
C GLY A 342 10.85 -14.23 4.54
N THR A 343 11.40 -13.31 5.36
CA THR A 343 11.35 -11.84 5.21
C THR A 343 12.24 -11.32 4.08
N LEU A 344 11.89 -10.18 3.48
CA LEU A 344 12.69 -9.60 2.40
C LEU A 344 13.96 -8.91 2.92
N HIS A 345 15.10 -9.27 2.35
CA HIS A 345 16.45 -8.75 2.69
C HIS A 345 16.83 -8.88 4.18
N GLY A 346 16.17 -9.77 4.92
CA GLY A 346 16.32 -9.90 6.37
C GLY A 346 15.71 -8.73 7.17
N LEU A 347 14.94 -7.86 6.53
CA LEU A 347 14.27 -6.71 7.17
C LEU A 347 12.89 -7.13 7.65
N ALA A 348 12.54 -6.76 8.89
CA ALA A 348 11.25 -7.06 9.50
C ALA A 348 10.65 -5.78 10.10
N MET A 349 9.31 -5.72 10.16
CA MET A 349 8.64 -4.67 10.93
C MET A 349 8.97 -4.83 12.42
N THR A 350 9.15 -3.71 13.13
CA THR A 350 9.31 -3.79 14.59
C THR A 350 7.98 -4.21 15.22
N THR A 351 7.99 -5.21 16.10
CA THR A 351 6.78 -5.82 16.68
C THR A 351 7.04 -6.32 18.11
N ASN A 352 5.99 -6.78 18.80
CA ASN A 352 6.06 -7.50 20.08
C ASN A 352 5.12 -8.72 20.07
N SER A 353 5.21 -9.61 21.06
CA SER A 353 4.43 -10.86 21.11
C SER A 353 2.92 -10.73 21.37
N ALA A 354 2.40 -9.50 21.50
CA ALA A 354 0.99 -9.18 21.70
C ALA A 354 0.38 -8.35 20.56
N MET A 355 1.19 -7.89 19.59
CA MET A 355 0.72 -7.15 18.43
C MET A 355 0.23 -8.09 17.32
N THR A 356 -0.90 -7.75 16.70
CA THR A 356 -1.28 -8.35 15.42
C THR A 356 -0.37 -7.90 14.26
N LEU A 357 -0.57 -8.45 13.06
CA LEU A 357 0.17 -8.02 11.87
C LEU A 357 -0.14 -6.56 11.50
N SER A 358 -1.40 -6.15 11.57
CA SER A 358 -1.82 -4.78 11.25
C SER A 358 -1.41 -3.80 12.35
N GLU A 359 -1.39 -4.24 13.61
CA GLU A 359 -0.83 -3.45 14.73
C GLU A 359 0.69 -3.30 14.61
N SER A 360 1.40 -4.33 14.15
CA SER A 360 2.84 -4.27 13.86
C SER A 360 3.14 -3.28 12.74
N LEU A 361 2.31 -3.23 11.70
CA LEU A 361 2.41 -2.23 10.63
C LEU A 361 2.21 -0.81 11.17
N ALA A 362 1.13 -0.58 11.94
CA ALA A 362 0.88 0.73 12.56
C ALA A 362 2.01 1.16 13.51
N TYR A 363 2.54 0.25 14.32
CA TYR A 363 3.68 0.53 15.20
C TYR A 363 4.96 0.83 14.40
N CYS A 364 5.23 0.08 13.32
CA CYS A 364 6.36 0.32 12.43
C CYS A 364 6.27 1.71 11.79
N SER A 365 5.12 2.08 11.22
CA SER A 365 4.89 3.42 10.64
C SER A 365 5.11 4.54 11.67
N LEU A 366 4.64 4.36 12.92
CA LEU A 366 4.92 5.31 14.00
C LEU A 366 6.41 5.37 14.37
N GLN A 367 7.14 4.26 14.43
CA GLN A 367 8.58 4.31 14.72
C GLN A 367 9.38 5.00 13.63
N GLU A 368 9.10 4.74 12.36
CA GLU A 368 9.80 5.40 11.24
C GLU A 368 9.45 6.89 11.16
N MET A 369 8.19 7.26 11.40
CA MET A 369 7.78 8.65 11.58
C MET A 369 8.52 9.31 12.77
N ALA A 370 8.60 8.62 13.91
CA ALA A 370 9.31 9.10 15.08
C ALA A 370 10.83 9.20 14.86
N THR A 371 11.41 8.39 13.96
CA THR A 371 12.80 8.54 13.52
C THR A 371 12.99 9.84 12.74
N VAL A 372 12.12 10.13 11.77
CA VAL A 372 12.12 11.40 11.01
C VAL A 372 11.98 12.61 11.94
N VAL A 373 11.02 12.58 12.87
CA VAL A 373 10.77 13.68 13.82
C VAL A 373 11.97 13.85 14.76
N ARG A 374 12.42 12.79 15.46
CA ARG A 374 13.52 12.84 16.45
C ARG A 374 14.86 13.23 15.81
N ALA A 375 15.12 12.88 14.55
CA ALA A 375 16.33 13.31 13.82
C ALA A 375 16.42 14.84 13.64
N THR A 376 15.31 15.57 13.75
CA THR A 376 15.27 17.04 13.62
C THR A 376 15.13 17.78 14.97
N ALA A 377 14.91 17.04 16.05
CA ALA A 377 14.78 17.60 17.39
C ALA A 377 16.07 18.28 17.89
N GLY A 378 15.90 19.12 18.91
CA GLY A 378 16.91 19.81 19.70
C GLY A 378 16.26 20.19 21.04
N PRO A 379 16.45 21.41 21.57
CA PRO A 379 15.65 21.95 22.69
C PRO A 379 14.15 22.14 22.37
N THR A 380 13.80 22.08 21.08
CA THR A 380 12.46 22.00 20.48
C THR A 380 12.58 21.18 19.18
N LEU A 381 11.47 20.80 18.57
CA LEU A 381 11.48 20.22 17.22
C LEU A 381 11.67 21.31 16.16
N ARG A 382 12.70 21.16 15.31
CA ARG A 382 13.09 22.13 14.28
C ARG A 382 12.43 21.80 12.94
N THR A 383 11.23 22.32 12.73
CA THR A 383 10.41 22.10 11.54
C THR A 383 10.97 22.82 10.31
N GLY A 384 11.83 23.83 10.51
CA GLY A 384 12.67 24.41 9.45
C GLY A 384 13.66 23.41 8.81
N HIS A 385 13.90 22.24 9.39
CA HIS A 385 14.81 21.23 8.84
C HIS A 385 14.24 20.55 7.58
N MET A 386 15.12 20.21 6.62
CA MET A 386 14.69 19.70 5.29
C MET A 386 13.83 18.44 5.35
N LEU A 387 14.04 17.53 6.32
CA LEU A 387 13.18 16.35 6.50
C LEU A 387 11.71 16.70 6.83
N ILE A 388 11.47 17.81 7.51
CA ILE A 388 10.12 18.30 7.80
C ILE A 388 9.59 19.15 6.65
N LYS A 389 10.41 20.06 6.07
CA LYS A 389 10.02 20.86 4.89
C LYS A 389 9.71 20.01 3.65
N GLN A 390 10.35 18.86 3.48
CA GLN A 390 10.07 17.87 2.43
C GLN A 390 8.95 16.86 2.81
N ARG A 391 8.30 17.02 3.97
CA ARG A 391 7.18 16.17 4.45
C ARG A 391 7.47 14.66 4.46
N VAL A 392 8.68 14.25 4.85
CA VAL A 392 9.09 12.84 4.86
C VAL A 392 8.23 11.99 5.81
N TYR A 393 7.71 12.60 6.88
CA TYR A 393 6.76 11.97 7.81
C TYR A 393 5.39 11.63 7.18
N ALA A 394 5.01 12.27 6.05
CA ALA A 394 3.64 12.21 5.52
C ALA A 394 3.28 10.85 4.90
N ARG A 395 4.28 10.06 4.44
CA ARG A 395 4.12 8.64 4.03
C ARG A 395 3.45 7.84 5.15
N PHE A 396 4.08 7.85 6.31
CA PHE A 396 3.63 7.14 7.51
C PHE A 396 2.31 7.71 8.04
N CYS A 397 2.11 9.03 7.97
CA CYS A 397 0.80 9.63 8.29
C CYS A 397 -0.30 9.13 7.35
N SER A 398 -0.03 8.91 6.05
CA SER A 398 -1.00 8.35 5.10
C SER A 398 -1.39 6.92 5.44
N GLU A 399 -0.42 6.11 5.85
CA GLU A 399 -0.61 4.70 6.22
C GLU A 399 -1.39 4.57 7.52
N LEU A 400 -1.01 5.36 8.54
CA LEU A 400 -1.73 5.45 9.81
C LEU A 400 -3.16 5.96 9.63
N ARG A 401 -3.40 6.92 8.71
CA ARG A 401 -4.76 7.35 8.35
C ARG A 401 -5.57 6.27 7.65
N CYS A 402 -4.94 5.38 6.87
CA CYS A 402 -5.63 4.29 6.18
C CYS A 402 -5.92 3.09 7.10
N LEU A 403 -5.12 2.89 8.17
CA LEU A 403 -5.33 1.84 9.16
C LEU A 403 -6.27 2.27 10.29
N LEU A 404 -6.01 3.42 10.92
CA LEU A 404 -6.71 3.84 12.14
C LEU A 404 -8.11 4.40 11.89
N VAL A 405 -8.48 4.70 10.63
CA VAL A 405 -9.85 5.09 10.26
C VAL A 405 -10.91 4.05 10.66
N HIS A 406 -10.53 2.78 10.77
CA HIS A 406 -11.40 1.68 11.21
C HIS A 406 -11.57 1.71 12.74
N PRO A 407 -12.74 2.09 13.30
CA PRO A 407 -12.85 2.42 14.72
C PRO A 407 -12.62 1.22 15.64
N ASP A 408 -13.04 0.01 15.24
CA ASP A 408 -12.80 -1.23 15.99
C ASP A 408 -11.33 -1.62 16.02
N PHE A 409 -10.64 -1.54 14.88
CA PHE A 409 -9.20 -1.81 14.81
C PHE A 409 -8.44 -0.79 15.68
N CYS A 410 -8.70 0.50 15.53
CA CYS A 410 -8.03 1.52 16.33
C CYS A 410 -8.32 1.35 17.83
N ALA A 411 -9.58 1.08 18.23
CA ALA A 411 -9.91 0.81 19.63
C ALA A 411 -9.23 -0.45 20.17
N ARG A 412 -9.17 -1.54 19.38
CA ARG A 412 -8.42 -2.77 19.69
C ARG A 412 -6.94 -2.48 19.90
N THR A 413 -6.32 -1.72 18.99
CA THR A 413 -4.91 -1.35 19.05
C THR A 413 -4.55 -0.52 20.29
N ILE A 414 -5.42 0.40 20.72
CA ILE A 414 -5.20 1.14 21.98
C ILE A 414 -5.39 0.22 23.19
N VAL A 415 -6.37 -0.70 23.18
CA VAL A 415 -6.55 -1.69 24.25
C VAL A 415 -5.35 -2.65 24.37
N HIS A 416 -4.87 -3.20 23.25
CA HIS A 416 -3.69 -4.08 23.21
C HIS A 416 -2.37 -3.35 23.56
N SER A 417 -2.36 -2.02 23.53
CA SER A 417 -1.23 -1.23 24.02
C SER A 417 -1.03 -1.33 25.54
N TRP A 418 -1.99 -1.87 26.31
CA TRP A 418 -1.90 -2.05 27.77
C TRP A 418 -1.50 -3.47 28.18
N HIS A 419 -0.77 -3.57 29.29
CA HIS A 419 -0.44 -4.82 29.97
C HIS A 419 -0.83 -4.69 31.45
N ALA A 420 -1.89 -5.40 31.84
CA ALA A 420 -2.59 -5.19 33.11
C ALA A 420 -2.89 -3.68 33.34
N THR A 421 -2.34 -3.08 34.39
CA THR A 421 -2.60 -1.68 34.79
C THR A 421 -1.54 -0.68 34.30
N GLN A 422 -0.72 -1.04 33.30
CA GLN A 422 0.31 -0.15 32.74
C GLN A 422 0.30 -0.14 31.21
N LEU A 423 0.56 1.02 30.60
CA LEU A 423 0.78 1.13 29.17
C LEU A 423 2.14 0.52 28.79
N GLY A 424 2.16 -0.36 27.79
CA GLY A 424 3.37 -1.00 27.29
C GLY A 424 4.29 0.00 26.59
N ARG A 425 5.59 -0.02 26.89
CA ARG A 425 6.59 0.89 26.28
C ARG A 425 6.74 0.67 24.77
N VAL A 426 6.61 -0.58 24.32
CA VAL A 426 6.60 -0.97 22.90
C VAL A 426 5.14 -1.14 22.51
N SER A 427 4.44 -0.04 22.25
CA SER A 427 3.02 -0.05 21.88
C SER A 427 2.67 1.08 20.92
N VAL A 428 1.61 0.89 20.12
CA VAL A 428 1.11 1.91 19.18
C VAL A 428 0.74 3.20 19.93
N TYR A 429 0.06 3.08 21.08
CA TYR A 429 -0.35 4.29 21.81
C TYR A 429 0.84 5.04 22.43
N GLN A 430 1.81 4.35 23.05
CA GLN A 430 3.00 5.04 23.59
C GLN A 430 3.83 5.68 22.48
N ALA A 431 4.00 5.02 21.33
CA ALA A 431 4.73 5.57 20.19
C ALA A 431 4.07 6.85 19.65
N LEU A 432 2.73 6.90 19.57
CA LEU A 432 2.01 8.13 19.24
C LEU A 432 2.25 9.22 20.29
N LEU A 433 2.10 8.91 21.59
CA LEU A 433 2.31 9.89 22.66
C LEU A 433 3.73 10.47 22.67
N ASP A 434 4.75 9.66 22.36
CA ASP A 434 6.15 10.11 22.25
C ASP A 434 6.37 11.06 21.06
N ILE A 435 5.70 10.83 19.92
CA ILE A 435 5.70 11.75 18.77
C ILE A 435 5.04 13.09 19.16
N LEU A 436 3.83 13.05 19.73
CA LEU A 436 3.12 14.28 20.14
C LEU A 436 3.89 15.05 21.22
N THR A 437 4.64 14.35 22.08
CA THR A 437 5.53 14.97 23.08
C THR A 437 6.75 15.62 22.42
N THR A 438 7.34 14.99 21.40
CA THR A 438 8.48 15.53 20.66
C THR A 438 8.07 16.76 19.83
N MET A 439 6.83 16.79 19.32
CA MET A 439 6.24 17.93 18.60
C MET A 439 5.76 19.06 19.52
N GLN A 440 5.59 18.82 20.83
CA GLN A 440 5.03 19.83 21.70
C GLN A 440 5.98 21.01 21.91
N CYS A 441 5.47 22.22 21.67
CA CYS A 441 6.23 23.46 21.62
C CYS A 441 7.32 23.49 20.53
N MET A 442 7.07 22.85 19.37
CA MET A 442 7.93 22.96 18.18
C MET A 442 8.01 24.39 17.63
N ASP A 443 9.15 24.73 17.00
CA ASP A 443 9.56 26.05 16.47
C ASP A 443 8.68 27.26 16.85
N GLY A 444 9.16 28.07 17.79
CA GLY A 444 8.45 29.24 18.30
C GLY A 444 8.34 30.36 17.27
N GLN A 445 7.35 31.23 17.49
CA GLN A 445 6.93 32.31 16.60
C GLN A 445 6.99 33.64 17.35
N THR A 446 7.51 34.69 16.70
CA THR A 446 7.72 35.99 17.34
C THR A 446 6.71 37.02 16.85
N LYS A 447 5.69 37.30 17.68
CA LYS A 447 4.62 38.23 17.32
C LYS A 447 5.11 39.68 17.23
N GLN A 448 4.61 40.43 16.25
CA GLN A 448 4.83 41.88 16.10
C GLN A 448 3.49 42.63 16.22
N ALA A 449 3.47 43.74 16.95
CA ALA A 449 2.27 44.56 17.12
C ALA A 449 2.13 45.64 16.03
N GLY A 450 0.90 46.08 15.78
CA GLY A 450 0.62 47.28 14.96
C GLY A 450 0.76 47.10 13.44
N ARG A 451 0.75 45.86 12.92
CA ARG A 451 0.75 45.56 11.48
C ARG A 451 -0.32 44.53 11.13
N HIS A 452 -0.96 44.72 9.96
CA HIS A 452 -2.01 43.83 9.43
C HIS A 452 -1.43 42.69 8.54
N VAL A 453 -0.19 42.30 8.81
CA VAL A 453 0.45 41.10 8.22
C VAL A 453 1.36 40.56 9.32
N GLU A 454 1.09 39.34 9.76
CA GLU A 454 1.97 38.63 10.69
C GLU A 454 3.19 38.13 9.90
N PHE A 455 4.40 38.31 10.46
CA PHE A 455 5.61 37.79 9.84
C PHE A 455 5.79 36.33 10.25
N GLU A 456 5.13 35.44 9.51
CA GLU A 456 5.33 34.00 9.64
C GLU A 456 6.81 33.64 9.43
N SER A 457 7.35 32.76 10.28
CA SER A 457 8.73 32.29 10.14
C SER A 457 8.89 31.24 9.03
N ASP A 458 10.12 31.03 8.55
CA ASP A 458 10.47 29.94 7.61
C ASP A 458 10.14 28.53 8.13
N SER A 459 9.83 28.39 9.42
CA SER A 459 9.40 27.17 10.12
C SER A 459 7.89 27.10 10.41
N TRP A 460 7.15 28.20 10.35
CA TRP A 460 5.71 28.24 10.65
C TRP A 460 4.88 27.30 9.76
N GLN A 461 4.94 27.46 8.43
CA GLN A 461 4.20 26.59 7.51
C GLN A 461 4.62 25.10 7.66
N PRO A 462 5.92 24.74 7.75
CA PRO A 462 6.35 23.38 8.09
C PRO A 462 5.80 22.86 9.43
N ALA A 463 5.71 23.69 10.47
CA ALA A 463 5.16 23.31 11.78
C ALA A 463 3.64 23.08 11.71
N PHE A 464 2.90 24.03 11.14
CA PHE A 464 1.45 23.92 10.96
C PHE A 464 1.07 22.69 10.13
N VAL A 465 1.77 22.41 9.03
CA VAL A 465 1.48 21.22 8.19
C VAL A 465 1.80 19.93 8.94
N LEU A 466 2.88 19.88 9.73
CA LEU A 466 3.20 18.72 10.57
C LEU A 466 2.14 18.50 11.67
N ASP A 467 1.75 19.56 12.39
CA ASP A 467 0.70 19.51 13.43
C ASP A 467 -0.63 19.00 12.82
N TYR A 468 -1.01 19.55 11.67
CA TYR A 468 -2.23 19.19 10.94
C TYR A 468 -2.23 17.75 10.41
N GLU A 469 -1.16 17.28 9.76
CA GLU A 469 -1.12 15.90 9.25
C GLU A 469 -1.12 14.85 10.37
N VAL A 470 -0.60 15.21 11.55
CA VAL A 470 -0.57 14.33 12.73
C VAL A 470 -1.87 14.43 13.54
N LEU A 471 -2.53 15.58 13.57
CA LEU A 471 -3.94 15.73 13.96
C LEU A 471 -4.85 14.81 13.14
N LEU A 472 -4.66 14.75 11.81
CA LEU A 472 -5.43 13.85 10.95
C LEU A 472 -5.17 12.35 11.25
N VAL A 473 -4.12 12.00 12.00
CA VAL A 473 -3.88 10.66 12.55
C VAL A 473 -4.54 10.51 13.92
N TRP A 474 -4.23 11.37 14.90
CA TRP A 474 -4.71 11.17 16.28
C TRP A 474 -6.20 11.46 16.46
N GLN A 475 -6.86 12.19 15.57
CA GLN A 475 -8.33 12.30 15.54
C GLN A 475 -9.02 10.93 15.50
N TYR A 476 -8.40 9.91 14.89
CA TYR A 476 -8.95 8.56 14.85
C TYR A 476 -8.84 7.84 16.20
N VAL A 477 -7.85 8.18 17.03
CA VAL A 477 -7.76 7.68 18.42
C VAL A 477 -8.87 8.29 19.28
N VAL A 478 -9.29 9.53 19.01
CA VAL A 478 -10.45 10.18 19.63
C VAL A 478 -11.77 9.60 19.10
N HIS A 479 -11.88 9.32 17.80
CA HIS A 479 -13.07 8.65 17.26
C HIS A 479 -13.20 7.20 17.76
N ALA A 480 -12.09 6.46 17.89
CA ALA A 480 -12.05 5.14 18.50
C ALA A 480 -12.40 5.18 20.00
N PHE A 481 -12.02 6.24 20.72
CA PHE A 481 -12.44 6.49 22.10
C PHE A 481 -13.96 6.68 22.18
N GLN A 482 -14.51 7.57 21.37
CA GLN A 482 -15.95 7.82 21.24
C GLN A 482 -16.72 6.52 20.89
N HIS A 483 -16.22 5.75 19.92
CA HIS A 483 -16.78 4.47 19.51
C HIS A 483 -16.75 3.45 20.66
N ARG A 484 -15.66 3.41 21.44
CA ARG A 484 -15.55 2.50 22.58
C ARG A 484 -16.41 2.93 23.77
N LEU A 485 -16.58 4.23 24.03
CA LEU A 485 -17.50 4.75 25.05
C LEU A 485 -18.98 4.49 24.73
N ALA A 486 -19.35 4.54 23.44
CA ALA A 486 -20.70 4.23 22.99
C ALA A 486 -21.06 2.74 23.14
N ASN A 487 -20.07 1.84 23.02
CA ASN A 487 -20.27 0.39 23.00
C ASN A 487 -19.80 -0.35 24.27
N SER A 488 -19.24 0.34 25.27
CA SER A 488 -18.76 -0.26 26.52
C SER A 488 -19.75 -0.07 27.68
N ILE A 489 -19.99 -1.14 28.44
CA ILE A 489 -20.71 -1.06 29.73
C ILE A 489 -19.82 -0.38 30.77
N ASP A 490 -18.53 -0.72 30.81
CA ASP A 490 -17.57 0.00 31.64
C ASP A 490 -16.98 1.18 30.86
N LYS A 491 -17.56 2.36 31.09
CA LYS A 491 -17.02 3.63 30.61
C LYS A 491 -15.82 4.09 31.44
N GLY A 492 -15.76 3.74 32.73
CA GLY A 492 -14.73 4.20 33.65
C GLY A 492 -13.34 3.71 33.26
N ASP A 493 -13.24 2.41 32.98
CA ASP A 493 -12.00 1.80 32.48
C ASP A 493 -11.61 2.35 31.09
N VAL A 494 -12.57 2.58 30.20
CA VAL A 494 -12.28 3.17 28.87
C VAL A 494 -11.75 4.59 28.99
N VAL A 495 -12.38 5.45 29.83
CA VAL A 495 -11.87 6.79 30.16
C VAL A 495 -10.47 6.72 30.77
N ALA A 496 -10.23 5.79 31.70
CA ALA A 496 -8.93 5.59 32.33
C ALA A 496 -7.85 5.13 31.33
N MET A 497 -8.17 4.21 30.42
CA MET A 497 -7.24 3.65 29.43
C MET A 497 -6.79 4.66 28.38
N TRP A 498 -7.60 5.67 28.06
CA TRP A 498 -7.24 6.75 27.14
C TRP A 498 -6.64 7.96 27.85
N LEU A 499 -7.26 8.49 28.92
CA LEU A 499 -6.80 9.73 29.56
C LEU A 499 -5.54 9.57 30.40
N ASN A 500 -5.40 8.49 31.18
CA ASN A 500 -4.30 8.38 32.15
C ASN A 500 -2.91 8.41 31.50
N PRO A 501 -2.65 7.75 30.35
CA PRO A 501 -1.37 7.88 29.65
C PRO A 501 -1.07 9.30 29.17
N VAL A 502 -2.07 10.00 28.61
CA VAL A 502 -1.92 11.37 28.10
C VAL A 502 -1.62 12.31 29.26
N VAL A 503 -2.36 12.22 30.36
CA VAL A 503 -2.13 13.01 31.58
C VAL A 503 -0.76 12.70 32.19
N ALA A 504 -0.33 11.43 32.22
CA ALA A 504 0.97 11.03 32.74
C ALA A 504 2.13 11.51 31.84
N GLN A 505 1.97 11.46 30.52
CA GLN A 505 2.93 11.99 29.54
C GLN A 505 3.02 13.52 29.67
N MET A 506 1.90 14.22 29.78
CA MET A 506 1.87 15.68 29.94
C MET A 506 2.54 16.12 31.25
N ARG A 507 2.32 15.40 32.36
CA ARG A 507 3.02 15.67 33.64
C ARG A 507 4.53 15.48 33.49
N ARG A 508 4.99 14.38 32.86
CA ARG A 508 6.41 14.15 32.56
C ARG A 508 7.02 15.29 31.73
N TRP A 509 6.32 15.73 30.69
CA TRP A 509 6.75 16.84 29.85
C TRP A 509 6.79 18.17 30.61
N TRP A 510 5.76 18.45 31.42
CA TRP A 510 5.66 19.67 32.22
C TRP A 510 6.80 19.78 33.25
N ASP A 511 7.12 18.69 33.95
CA ASP A 511 8.19 18.66 34.96
C ASP A 511 9.60 18.60 34.36
N ALA A 512 9.76 18.19 33.09
CA ALA A 512 11.05 18.14 32.40
C ALA A 512 11.42 19.45 31.66
N ASP A 513 10.47 20.06 30.94
CA ASP A 513 10.76 21.15 29.98
C ASP A 513 9.61 22.20 29.89
N GLY A 514 8.36 21.83 30.19
CA GLY A 514 7.19 22.67 29.94
C GLY A 514 7.11 23.99 30.72
N ARG A 515 7.68 24.07 31.93
CA ARG A 515 7.57 25.25 32.83
C ARG A 515 8.12 26.57 32.26
N GLY A 516 8.93 26.52 31.19
CA GLY A 516 9.50 27.72 30.55
C GLY A 516 8.86 28.13 29.22
N LYS A 517 8.05 27.26 28.59
CA LYS A 517 7.54 27.43 27.22
C LYS A 517 6.00 27.39 27.10
N CYS A 518 5.29 27.19 28.21
CA CYS A 518 3.83 27.25 28.27
C CYS A 518 3.40 27.95 29.55
N GLU A 519 2.47 28.90 29.41
CA GLU A 519 1.85 29.62 30.51
C GLU A 519 0.33 29.43 30.39
N ALA A 520 -0.32 28.95 31.45
CA ALA A 520 -1.76 28.81 31.46
C ALA A 520 -2.42 30.19 31.63
N SER A 521 -3.38 30.53 30.78
CA SER A 521 -4.13 31.81 30.80
C SER A 521 -4.89 32.13 32.09
N GLY A 522 -4.89 31.21 33.08
CA GLY A 522 -5.51 31.35 34.40
C GLY A 522 -7.05 31.41 34.41
N VAL A 523 -7.68 31.53 33.24
CA VAL A 523 -9.11 31.87 33.08
C VAL A 523 -9.69 31.12 31.89
N LEU A 524 -10.81 30.46 32.10
CA LEU A 524 -11.50 29.64 31.11
C LEU A 524 -12.59 30.44 30.37
N ASN A 525 -12.21 31.36 29.48
CA ASN A 525 -13.15 31.89 28.49
C ASN A 525 -12.45 32.26 27.16
N VAL A 526 -13.18 32.10 26.05
CA VAL A 526 -12.65 32.25 24.69
C VAL A 526 -12.19 33.68 24.41
N GLN A 527 -12.93 34.70 24.85
CA GLN A 527 -12.53 36.10 24.62
C GLN A 527 -11.19 36.40 25.31
N HIS A 528 -10.99 35.98 26.56
CA HIS A 528 -9.73 36.21 27.25
C HIS A 528 -8.58 35.34 26.70
N GLN A 529 -8.84 34.16 26.13
CA GLN A 529 -7.83 33.45 25.34
C GLN A 529 -7.46 34.23 24.07
N LEU A 530 -8.44 34.76 23.34
CA LEU A 530 -8.20 35.63 22.18
C LEU A 530 -7.45 36.91 22.59
N ASP A 531 -7.80 37.55 23.70
CA ASP A 531 -7.13 38.74 24.23
C ASP A 531 -5.69 38.42 24.69
N PHE A 532 -5.47 37.25 25.30
CA PHE A 532 -4.15 36.75 25.68
C PHE A 532 -3.28 36.53 24.44
N TYR A 533 -3.77 35.82 23.42
CA TYR A 533 -3.05 35.67 22.14
C TYR A 533 -2.95 37.00 21.36
N ALA A 534 -3.87 37.94 21.55
CA ALA A 534 -3.84 39.26 20.91
C ALA A 534 -2.74 40.15 21.49
N LEU A 535 -2.66 40.23 22.82
CA LEU A 535 -1.93 41.27 23.57
C LEU A 535 -0.70 40.77 24.33
N TYR A 536 -0.69 39.52 24.82
CA TYR A 536 0.05 39.23 26.06
C TYR A 536 1.57 39.28 25.92
N ARG A 537 2.15 38.76 24.82
CA ARG A 537 3.58 38.94 24.51
C ARG A 537 3.82 39.28 23.05
N VAL A 538 4.63 40.31 22.86
CA VAL A 538 5.11 40.84 21.57
C VAL A 538 6.63 40.87 21.67
N HIS A 539 7.34 40.52 20.60
CA HIS A 539 8.81 40.39 20.56
C HIS A 539 9.44 39.24 21.37
N GLU A 540 8.66 38.33 21.95
CA GLU A 540 9.15 37.03 22.47
C GLU A 540 8.82 35.89 21.49
N GLU A 541 9.66 34.85 21.47
CA GLU A 541 9.52 33.67 20.61
C GLU A 541 8.73 32.56 21.31
N TRP A 542 7.52 32.26 20.82
CA TRP A 542 6.53 31.41 21.49
C TRP A 542 5.88 30.39 20.54
N SER A 543 5.77 29.12 20.95
CA SER A 543 5.10 28.10 20.13
C SER A 543 3.59 28.10 20.35
N LEU A 544 2.83 27.97 19.26
CA LEU A 544 1.38 27.74 19.26
C LEU A 544 1.02 26.24 19.05
N HIS A 545 2.02 25.38 18.90
CA HIS A 545 1.85 23.97 18.55
C HIS A 545 1.85 23.08 19.80
N LEU A 546 0.66 22.70 20.25
CA LEU A 546 0.43 21.95 21.49
C LEU A 546 -0.29 20.60 21.26
N PRO A 547 0.17 19.73 20.34
CA PRO A 547 -0.55 18.50 19.94
C PRO A 547 -0.93 17.55 21.08
N LEU A 548 -0.10 17.45 22.14
CA LEU A 548 -0.43 16.61 23.30
C LEU A 548 -1.50 17.26 24.20
N HIS A 549 -1.55 18.61 24.29
CA HIS A 549 -2.68 19.32 24.91
C HIS A 549 -3.94 19.21 24.07
N HIS A 550 -3.83 19.30 22.74
CA HIS A 550 -4.97 19.17 21.82
C HIS A 550 -5.60 17.78 21.94
N LEU A 551 -4.80 16.70 21.94
CA LEU A 551 -5.29 15.33 22.19
C LEU A 551 -5.97 15.22 23.57
N LEU A 552 -5.37 15.78 24.64
CA LEU A 552 -6.01 15.74 25.97
C LEU A 552 -7.35 16.48 25.97
N GLY A 553 -7.41 17.67 25.36
CA GLY A 553 -8.63 18.47 25.26
C GLY A 553 -9.74 17.74 24.53
N SER A 554 -9.43 17.14 23.38
CA SER A 554 -10.41 16.34 22.60
C SER A 554 -10.90 15.10 23.36
N LEU A 555 -10.01 14.38 24.07
CA LEU A 555 -10.43 13.24 24.89
C LEU A 555 -11.23 13.66 26.11
N LEU A 556 -10.94 14.81 26.73
CA LEU A 556 -11.75 15.35 27.84
C LEU A 556 -13.13 15.81 27.37
N ASP A 557 -13.23 16.43 26.19
CA ASP A 557 -14.51 16.87 25.63
C ASP A 557 -15.40 15.69 25.24
N GLU A 558 -14.88 14.67 24.55
CA GLU A 558 -15.66 13.43 24.31
C GLU A 558 -16.02 12.74 25.63
N ALA A 559 -15.09 12.65 26.62
CA ALA A 559 -15.40 12.05 27.92
C ALA A 559 -16.48 12.82 28.71
N HIS A 560 -16.63 14.12 28.49
CA HIS A 560 -17.68 14.93 29.11
C HIS A 560 -19.09 14.67 28.53
N ARG A 561 -19.18 14.11 27.32
CA ARG A 561 -20.46 13.84 26.62
C ARG A 561 -21.10 12.49 26.96
N PHE A 562 -20.45 11.63 27.75
CA PHE A 562 -20.86 10.24 28.02
C PHE A 562 -21.18 9.94 29.49
#